data_AF-A0A835T100-F1
#
_entry.id   AF-A0A835T100-F1
#
_cell.length_a   1.000
_cell.length_b   1.000
_cell.length_c   1.000
_cell.angle_alpha   90.00
_cell.angle_beta   90.00
_cell.angle_gamma   90.00
#
_symmetry.space_group_name_H-M   'P 1'
#
loop_
_entity.id
_entity.type
_entity.pdbx_description
1 polymer ?
#
loop_
_entity_poly.entity_id
_entity_poly.type
_entity_poly.pdbx_seq_one_letter_code
_entity_poly.pdbx_strand_id
1 'polypeptide(L)'
;MNFTAAQTGVGSSVAPCRRGRVNWTSAQAPPLPGHLHHARNECVDTPASGQRSGVNAQRGTDVRKPGALHVARAVPAGAQEERRASPRPSPPSALGPLAILALDVEFTHLELASSTSNKEQLARPGRSRRALSVATWVCVVDRFGTVPPPLKSYIGLPPDLRTEPCDNADKENGGSGGVVGEARYRVVGGVKEGALRGAPCLAEVRQQVLSLLREGGCKTLVGHGISKDLQSLGINEEADLWAHGVRTCDTMSFPKFQGRGGLSKTLAVLAKEFLGRQIQACRGAHDPEEDARAAMDLYVRHVDYECMVEYETRRLLSRAAAVAAAAEAAQHAGADGGGARGDGHDGDGDAEAEEK
;
A
#
# COMPACT_ATOMS: atom_id res chain seq x y z
N MET A 1 -3.19 -57.18 25.64
CA MET A 1 -4.52 -56.57 25.82
C MET A 1 -4.74 -55.62 24.67
N ASN A 2 -5.59 -56.02 23.72
CA ASN A 2 -5.91 -55.28 22.50
C ASN A 2 -6.98 -54.24 22.82
N PHE A 3 -6.80 -52.98 22.40
CA PHE A 3 -7.87 -51.99 22.38
C PHE A 3 -8.26 -51.70 20.93
N THR A 4 -9.51 -52.04 20.65
CA THR A 4 -10.23 -51.94 19.40
C THR A 4 -10.69 -50.50 19.14
N ALA A 5 -10.68 -50.12 17.86
CA ALA A 5 -11.15 -48.86 17.33
C ALA A 5 -12.68 -48.71 17.41
N ALA A 6 -13.14 -47.47 17.58
CA ALA A 6 -14.50 -47.06 17.22
C ALA A 6 -14.41 -45.87 16.25
N GLN A 7 -14.70 -46.15 14.98
CA GLN A 7 -14.98 -45.15 13.96
C GLN A 7 -16.45 -44.71 14.11
N THR A 8 -16.70 -43.41 14.17
CA THR A 8 -18.00 -42.84 13.81
C THR A 8 -17.79 -41.82 12.72
N GLY A 9 -18.30 -42.14 11.53
CA GLY A 9 -18.30 -41.28 10.37
C GLY A 9 -19.46 -40.30 10.42
N VAL A 10 -19.19 -39.05 10.08
CA VAL A 10 -20.21 -38.09 9.67
C VAL A 10 -19.74 -37.53 8.34
N GLY A 11 -20.33 -38.03 7.26
CA GLY A 11 -20.04 -37.59 5.90
C GLY A 11 -20.73 -36.26 5.63
N SER A 12 -19.95 -35.20 5.42
CA SER A 12 -20.42 -33.97 4.80
C SER A 12 -19.79 -33.85 3.42
N SER A 13 -20.58 -34.18 2.40
CA SER A 13 -20.23 -34.03 1.00
C SER A 13 -20.33 -32.55 0.62
N VAL A 14 -19.19 -31.86 0.56
CA VAL A 14 -19.09 -30.52 0.00
C VAL A 14 -18.50 -30.63 -1.40
N ALA A 15 -19.31 -30.31 -2.40
CA ALA A 15 -18.93 -30.32 -3.80
C ALA A 15 -17.77 -29.33 -4.07
N PRO A 16 -16.75 -29.71 -4.87
CA PRO A 16 -15.68 -28.79 -5.24
C PRO A 16 -16.19 -27.76 -6.25
N CYS A 17 -16.23 -26.48 -5.85
CA CYS A 17 -16.39 -25.35 -6.75
C CYS A 17 -15.21 -25.32 -7.75
N ARG A 18 -15.52 -25.52 -9.03
CA ARG A 18 -14.58 -25.35 -10.15
C ARG A 18 -14.10 -23.90 -10.19
N ARG A 19 -12.84 -23.66 -9.81
CA ARG A 19 -12.17 -22.39 -10.06
C ARG A 19 -11.89 -22.28 -11.56
N GLY A 20 -12.52 -21.31 -12.21
CA GLY A 20 -12.15 -20.90 -13.56
C GLY A 20 -10.72 -20.37 -13.54
N ARG A 21 -9.84 -21.05 -14.27
CA ARG A 21 -8.43 -20.67 -14.44
C ARG A 21 -8.38 -19.53 -15.45
N VAL A 22 -8.15 -18.29 -14.99
CA VAL A 22 -7.90 -17.15 -15.87
C VAL A 22 -6.42 -17.20 -16.26
N ASN A 23 -6.14 -17.55 -17.52
CA ASN A 23 -4.79 -17.50 -18.06
C ASN A 23 -4.38 -16.03 -18.27
N TRP A 24 -3.36 -15.59 -17.54
CA TRP A 24 -2.67 -14.34 -17.82
C TRP A 24 -1.65 -14.59 -18.93
N THR A 25 -2.04 -14.30 -20.18
CA THR A 25 -1.07 -14.16 -21.28
C THR A 25 -0.59 -12.72 -21.30
N SER A 26 0.70 -12.50 -21.06
CA SER A 26 1.37 -11.23 -21.33
C SER A 26 1.14 -10.85 -22.80
N ALA A 27 0.30 -9.84 -23.04
CA ALA A 27 0.15 -9.26 -24.36
C ALA A 27 1.44 -8.48 -24.68
N GLN A 28 2.14 -8.93 -25.72
CA GLN A 28 3.24 -8.18 -26.34
C GLN A 28 2.71 -6.82 -26.81
N ALA A 29 3.48 -5.77 -26.54
CA ALA A 29 3.25 -4.43 -27.06
C ALA A 29 3.29 -4.44 -28.60
N PRO A 30 2.45 -3.64 -29.28
CA PRO A 30 2.49 -3.53 -30.74
C PRO A 30 3.80 -2.85 -31.21
N PRO A 31 4.35 -3.21 -32.38
CA PRO A 31 5.50 -2.53 -32.95
C PRO A 31 5.12 -1.13 -33.44
N LEU A 32 5.99 -0.15 -33.17
CA LEU A 32 5.90 1.22 -33.68
C LEU A 32 6.08 1.24 -35.20
N PRO A 33 5.37 2.12 -35.95
CA PRO A 33 5.53 2.23 -37.39
C PRO A 33 6.82 2.97 -37.75
N GLY A 34 7.49 2.47 -38.78
CA GLY A 34 8.75 3.00 -39.28
C GLY A 34 8.64 4.38 -39.92
N HIS A 35 9.75 5.12 -39.88
CA HIS A 35 9.94 6.33 -40.66
C HIS A 35 11.18 6.24 -41.57
N LEU A 36 10.83 6.39 -42.84
CA LEU A 36 11.56 6.70 -44.06
C LEU A 36 12.92 7.42 -43.98
N HIS A 37 13.73 7.06 -44.99
CA HIS A 37 14.91 7.74 -45.54
C HIS A 37 14.73 9.24 -45.84
N HIS A 38 15.79 10.02 -45.54
CA HIS A 38 16.40 11.15 -46.27
C HIS A 38 17.20 11.98 -45.24
N ALA A 39 18.32 12.63 -45.53
CA ALA A 39 19.20 12.73 -46.67
C ALA A 39 20.56 13.23 -46.14
N ARG A 40 21.61 13.04 -46.94
CA ARG A 40 22.91 13.69 -46.77
C ARG A 40 22.75 15.21 -46.70
N ASN A 41 23.54 15.86 -45.87
CA ASN A 41 24.29 17.03 -46.31
C ASN A 41 25.56 17.20 -45.49
N GLU A 42 26.62 17.42 -46.25
CA GLU A 42 28.00 17.64 -45.85
C GLU A 42 28.13 18.99 -45.14
N CYS A 43 29.00 19.06 -44.14
CA CYS A 43 29.74 20.29 -43.86
C CYS A 43 31.09 19.91 -43.25
N VAL A 44 32.10 20.44 -43.91
CA VAL A 44 33.54 20.25 -43.77
C VAL A 44 34.04 21.08 -42.60
N ASP A 45 35.01 20.56 -41.83
CA ASP A 45 36.29 21.23 -41.52
C ASP A 45 37.07 20.51 -40.40
N THR A 46 38.07 19.76 -40.85
CA THR A 46 39.33 19.43 -40.15
C THR A 46 40.06 20.71 -39.68
N PRO A 47 40.97 20.69 -38.68
CA PRO A 47 42.23 19.95 -38.84
C PRO A 47 42.96 19.42 -37.59
N ALA A 48 44.00 18.65 -37.93
CA ALA A 48 45.31 18.56 -37.31
C ALA A 48 45.53 17.55 -36.16
N SER A 49 45.94 16.37 -36.62
CA SER A 49 46.98 15.52 -36.05
C SER A 49 48.13 16.24 -35.34
N GLY A 50 48.57 15.70 -34.22
CA GLY A 50 49.83 16.08 -33.57
C GLY A 50 50.21 15.16 -32.41
N GLN A 51 50.60 13.92 -32.69
CA GLN A 51 51.36 13.10 -31.75
C GLN A 51 52.85 13.46 -31.81
N ARG A 52 53.43 13.90 -30.69
CA ARG A 52 54.87 13.76 -30.42
C ARG A 52 55.10 13.34 -28.97
N SER A 53 55.91 12.30 -28.86
CA SER A 53 56.48 11.70 -27.67
C SER A 53 57.40 12.65 -26.91
N GLY A 54 57.59 12.38 -25.61
CA GLY A 54 58.94 12.43 -25.04
C GLY A 54 59.12 13.14 -23.70
N VAL A 55 59.48 12.32 -22.71
CA VAL A 55 60.56 12.51 -21.72
C VAL A 55 60.46 13.65 -20.68
N ASN A 56 60.49 13.23 -19.42
CA ASN A 56 61.55 13.50 -18.43
C ASN A 56 61.09 14.04 -17.07
N ALA A 57 61.84 13.59 -16.07
CA ALA A 57 61.67 13.76 -14.64
C ALA A 57 62.06 15.14 -14.11
N GLN A 58 61.60 15.43 -12.87
CA GLN A 58 62.33 16.01 -11.71
C GLN A 58 61.37 16.84 -10.85
N ARG A 59 61.17 16.47 -9.58
CA ARG A 59 61.77 17.05 -8.35
C ARG A 59 61.57 18.55 -8.15
N GLY A 60 61.15 18.91 -6.94
CA GLY A 60 61.39 20.24 -6.34
C GLY A 60 60.13 20.82 -5.71
N THR A 61 59.94 20.65 -4.40
CA THR A 61 60.15 21.68 -3.36
C THR A 61 59.04 22.73 -3.32
N ASP A 62 58.16 22.75 -2.32
CA ASP A 62 58.37 23.23 -0.94
C ASP A 62 57.76 24.64 -0.76
N VAL A 63 57.33 24.93 0.47
CA VAL A 63 57.26 26.28 1.07
C VAL A 63 55.93 27.10 1.01
N ARG A 64 55.45 27.40 2.23
CA ARG A 64 54.75 28.62 2.76
C ARG A 64 53.22 28.69 2.86
N LYS A 65 52.74 28.45 4.11
CA LYS A 65 51.85 29.39 4.85
C LYS A 65 52.62 30.70 5.14
N PRO A 66 51.98 31.89 5.19
CA PRO A 66 51.25 32.41 6.37
C PRO A 66 49.98 33.18 5.93
N GLY A 67 49.12 33.78 6.74
CA GLY A 67 49.08 34.17 8.14
C GLY A 67 47.79 34.97 8.35
N ALA A 68 47.35 35.04 9.60
CA ALA A 68 46.10 35.62 10.04
C ALA A 68 46.00 37.14 9.79
N LEU A 69 44.76 37.62 9.63
CA LEU A 69 44.37 39.00 9.93
C LEU A 69 43.00 38.98 10.61
N HIS A 70 43.03 39.00 11.94
CA HIS A 70 41.89 39.34 12.78
C HIS A 70 41.65 40.85 12.67
N VAL A 71 40.49 41.23 12.13
CA VAL A 71 39.95 42.58 12.29
C VAL A 71 38.76 42.46 13.24
N ALA A 72 39.01 42.76 14.51
CA ALA A 72 37.97 42.95 15.51
C ALA A 72 37.28 44.29 15.20
N ARG A 73 36.00 44.23 14.80
CA ARG A 73 35.17 45.41 14.60
C ARG A 73 34.13 45.44 15.72
N ALA A 74 34.22 46.47 16.55
CA ALA A 74 33.28 46.74 17.63
C ALA A 74 31.87 46.99 17.07
N VAL A 75 30.87 46.33 17.66
CA VAL A 75 29.44 46.52 17.38
C VAL A 75 28.86 47.40 18.49
N PRO A 76 28.14 48.48 18.15
CA PRO A 76 27.49 49.32 19.15
C PRO A 76 26.27 48.62 19.76
N ALA A 77 26.12 48.79 21.07
CA ALA A 77 24.96 48.38 21.84
C ALA A 77 23.77 49.28 21.52
N GLY A 78 22.62 48.69 21.17
CA GLY A 78 21.34 49.39 21.11
C GLY A 78 20.39 48.89 20.04
N ALA A 79 19.56 47.89 20.38
CA ALA A 79 18.18 47.71 19.91
C ALA A 79 17.67 46.35 20.45
N GLN A 80 16.89 46.40 21.54
CA GLN A 80 16.04 45.27 21.92
C GLN A 80 14.86 45.24 20.97
N GLU A 81 14.96 44.41 19.93
CA GLU A 81 13.87 44.07 19.03
C GLU A 81 13.19 42.80 19.55
N GLU A 82 11.93 42.92 19.95
CA GLU A 82 11.05 41.81 20.33
C GLU A 82 10.88 40.83 19.15
N ARG A 83 11.85 39.92 19.00
CA ARG A 83 11.70 38.75 18.14
C ARG A 83 10.74 37.80 18.83
N ARG A 84 9.46 37.90 18.48
CA ARG A 84 8.49 36.82 18.63
C ARG A 84 9.15 35.54 18.11
N ALA A 85 9.45 34.62 19.02
CA ALA A 85 10.00 33.34 18.70
C ALA A 85 9.02 32.62 17.77
N SER A 86 9.36 32.53 16.47
CA SER A 86 8.72 31.58 15.58
C SER A 86 8.83 30.20 16.23
N PRO A 87 7.75 29.39 16.25
CA PRO A 87 7.78 28.06 16.83
C PRO A 87 8.91 27.29 16.17
N ARG A 88 9.87 26.82 16.98
CA ARG A 88 10.89 25.88 16.51
C ARG A 88 10.17 24.70 15.87
N PRO A 89 10.54 24.26 14.65
CA PRO A 89 10.04 23.00 14.13
C PRO A 89 10.36 21.92 15.16
N SER A 90 9.34 21.19 15.59
CA SER A 90 9.50 20.02 16.45
C SER A 90 10.57 19.11 15.83
N PRO A 91 11.48 18.51 16.61
CA PRO A 91 12.37 17.51 16.07
C PRO A 91 11.53 16.42 15.36
N PRO A 92 11.99 15.87 14.23
CA PRO A 92 11.27 14.79 13.56
C PRO A 92 10.98 13.70 14.59
N SER A 93 9.70 13.35 14.68
CA SER A 93 9.11 12.44 15.66
C SER A 93 9.96 11.18 15.86
N ALA A 94 9.98 10.68 17.10
CA ALA A 94 10.75 9.55 17.63
C ALA A 94 10.47 8.16 17.00
N LEU A 95 10.05 8.12 15.73
CA LEU A 95 10.09 6.93 14.91
C LEU A 95 11.54 6.77 14.46
N GLY A 96 12.25 5.82 15.07
CA GLY A 96 13.53 5.36 14.51
C GLY A 96 13.35 5.01 13.02
N PRO A 97 14.44 5.03 12.23
CA PRO A 97 14.36 4.86 10.77
C PRO A 97 13.44 3.68 10.42
N LEU A 98 12.45 3.92 9.56
CA LEU A 98 11.48 2.93 9.06
C LEU A 98 12.20 1.96 8.11
N ALA A 99 13.20 1.26 8.61
CA ALA A 99 14.18 0.55 7.79
C ALA A 99 13.54 -0.48 6.85
N ILE A 100 12.41 -1.06 7.26
CA ILE A 100 11.66 -2.04 6.47
C ILE A 100 10.19 -1.64 6.47
N LEU A 101 9.64 -1.44 5.28
CA LEU A 101 8.23 -1.17 5.02
C LEU A 101 7.68 -2.27 4.12
N ALA A 102 6.37 -2.53 4.21
CA ALA A 102 5.67 -3.38 3.27
C ALA A 102 4.54 -2.62 2.59
N LEU A 103 4.36 -2.90 1.30
CA LEU A 103 3.37 -2.26 0.43
C LEU A 103 2.46 -3.33 -0.16
N ASP A 104 1.17 -3.02 -0.21
CA ASP A 104 0.19 -3.77 -0.98
C ASP A 104 -0.84 -2.80 -1.61
N VAL A 105 -1.33 -3.15 -2.80
CA VAL A 105 -2.29 -2.36 -3.57
C VAL A 105 -3.46 -3.25 -3.98
N GLU A 106 -4.66 -2.84 -3.58
CA GLU A 106 -5.90 -3.46 -4.01
C GLU A 106 -6.47 -2.79 -5.27
N PHE A 107 -6.94 -3.63 -6.19
CA PHE A 107 -7.40 -3.24 -7.51
C PHE A 107 -8.92 -3.29 -7.63
N THR A 108 -9.50 -2.29 -8.28
CA THR A 108 -10.90 -2.30 -8.70
C THR A 108 -11.00 -2.69 -10.16
N HIS A 109 -11.92 -3.60 -10.45
CA HIS A 109 -12.17 -4.09 -11.80
C HIS A 109 -13.36 -3.37 -12.42
N LEU A 110 -13.14 -2.79 -13.59
CA LEU A 110 -14.09 -2.00 -14.34
C LEU A 110 -14.44 -2.70 -15.66
N GLU A 111 -15.73 -2.81 -15.98
CA GLU A 111 -16.21 -3.24 -17.29
C GLU A 111 -16.86 -2.09 -18.04
N LEU A 112 -16.63 -2.03 -19.35
CA LEU A 112 -17.31 -1.06 -20.21
C LEU A 112 -18.82 -1.34 -20.21
N ALA A 113 -19.62 -0.37 -19.80
CA ALA A 113 -21.06 -0.42 -19.89
C ALA A 113 -21.45 -0.45 -21.39
N SER A 114 -21.99 -1.57 -21.85
CA SER A 114 -22.48 -1.68 -23.22
C SER A 114 -23.61 -0.67 -23.42
N SER A 115 -23.41 0.31 -24.31
CA SER A 115 -24.49 1.20 -24.75
C SER A 115 -25.61 0.32 -25.32
N THR A 116 -26.76 0.34 -24.65
CA THR A 116 -27.92 -0.53 -24.88
C THR A 116 -28.59 -0.36 -26.25
N SER A 117 -28.05 0.45 -27.16
CA SER A 117 -28.68 0.77 -28.44
C SER A 117 -28.38 -0.19 -29.59
N ASN A 118 -27.49 -1.18 -29.45
CA ASN A 118 -27.27 -2.19 -30.50
C ASN A 118 -27.32 -3.62 -29.95
N LYS A 119 -28.54 -4.11 -29.72
CA LYS A 119 -28.84 -5.53 -29.44
C LYS A 119 -28.30 -6.49 -30.51
N GLU A 120 -27.90 -6.02 -31.70
CA GLU A 120 -27.49 -6.87 -32.82
C GLU A 120 -25.98 -7.19 -32.90
N GLN A 121 -25.10 -6.59 -32.10
CA GLN A 121 -23.67 -6.96 -32.12
C GLN A 121 -23.28 -8.08 -31.13
N LEU A 122 -24.24 -8.61 -30.36
CA LEU A 122 -24.01 -9.60 -29.32
C LEU A 122 -24.12 -11.05 -29.83
N ALA A 123 -23.33 -11.41 -30.84
CA ALA A 123 -23.23 -12.81 -31.28
C ALA A 123 -21.86 -13.19 -31.86
N ARG A 124 -20.78 -12.48 -31.50
CA ARG A 124 -19.41 -12.97 -31.78
C ARG A 124 -18.83 -13.66 -30.53
N PRO A 125 -18.97 -14.99 -30.39
CA PRO A 125 -18.30 -15.73 -29.33
C PRO A 125 -16.78 -15.61 -29.53
N GLY A 126 -16.08 -14.98 -28.59
CA GLY A 126 -14.61 -14.99 -28.57
C GLY A 126 -13.90 -13.68 -28.25
N ARG A 127 -14.55 -12.50 -28.29
CA ARG A 127 -13.94 -11.28 -27.76
C ARG A 127 -14.27 -11.15 -26.28
N SER A 128 -13.36 -11.67 -25.44
CA SER A 128 -13.34 -11.42 -23.99
C SER A 128 -13.56 -9.94 -23.73
N ARG A 129 -14.62 -9.58 -22.98
CA ARG A 129 -14.84 -8.21 -22.54
C ARG A 129 -13.59 -7.77 -21.80
N ARG A 130 -12.92 -6.72 -22.28
CA ARG A 130 -11.70 -6.22 -21.65
C ARG A 130 -12.09 -5.53 -20.35
N ALA A 131 -12.02 -6.26 -19.24
CA ALA A 131 -12.06 -5.67 -17.91
C ALA A 131 -10.76 -4.87 -17.71
N LEU A 132 -10.91 -3.63 -17.26
CA LEU A 132 -9.81 -2.76 -16.84
C LEU A 132 -9.59 -2.96 -15.34
N SER A 133 -8.33 -3.06 -14.89
CA SER A 133 -8.00 -3.12 -13.46
C SER A 133 -7.25 -1.86 -13.09
N VAL A 134 -7.74 -1.12 -12.10
CA VAL A 134 -7.16 0.14 -11.63
C VAL A 134 -6.78 0.04 -10.15
N ALA A 135 -5.64 0.59 -9.77
CA ALA A 135 -5.25 0.71 -8.37
C ALA A 135 -6.20 1.66 -7.66
N THR A 136 -6.77 1.23 -6.54
CA THR A 136 -7.85 1.97 -5.86
C THR A 136 -7.72 2.05 -4.36
N TRP A 137 -6.86 1.24 -3.76
CA TRP A 137 -6.60 1.27 -2.32
C TRP A 137 -5.19 0.79 -2.07
N VAL A 138 -4.41 1.57 -1.35
CA VAL A 138 -3.00 1.27 -1.04
C VAL A 138 -2.80 1.29 0.46
N CYS A 139 -1.94 0.40 0.94
CA CYS A 139 -1.46 0.40 2.31
C CYS A 139 0.06 0.28 2.35
N VAL A 140 0.70 1.08 3.20
CA VAL A 140 2.10 0.94 3.59
C VAL A 140 2.14 0.70 5.08
N VAL A 141 2.71 -0.43 5.48
CA VAL A 141 2.86 -0.83 6.89
C VAL A 141 4.34 -0.86 7.27
N ASP A 142 4.64 -0.53 8.53
CA ASP A 142 5.99 -0.71 9.05
C ASP A 142 6.19 -2.11 9.65
N ARG A 143 7.46 -2.47 9.87
CA ARG A 143 7.82 -3.77 10.45
C ARG A 143 7.26 -4.02 11.85
N PHE A 144 6.85 -2.99 12.58
CA PHE A 144 6.32 -3.13 13.93
C PHE A 144 4.80 -3.14 13.96
N GLY A 145 4.19 -3.00 12.78
CA GLY A 145 2.77 -2.98 12.62
C GLY A 145 2.10 -1.84 13.36
N THR A 146 2.73 -0.65 13.41
CA THR A 146 2.14 0.52 14.07
C THR A 146 0.68 0.72 13.65
N VAL A 147 -0.14 1.14 14.61
CA VAL A 147 -1.56 1.44 14.40
C VAL A 147 -1.77 2.91 14.77
N PRO A 148 -2.21 3.77 13.84
CA PRO A 148 -2.51 3.46 12.44
C PRO A 148 -1.25 3.13 11.61
N PRO A 149 -1.39 2.43 10.46
CA PRO A 149 -0.28 2.23 9.54
C PRO A 149 0.25 3.57 9.00
N PRO A 150 1.54 3.66 8.61
CA PRO A 150 2.12 4.86 8.03
C PRO A 150 1.32 5.48 6.88
N LEU A 151 0.70 4.65 6.03
CA LEU A 151 -0.24 5.10 5.01
C LEU A 151 -1.32 4.05 4.77
N LYS A 152 -2.57 4.49 4.75
CA LYS A 152 -3.71 3.74 4.24
C LYS A 152 -4.61 4.72 3.51
N SER A 153 -4.66 4.64 2.18
CA SER A 153 -5.37 5.62 1.35
C SER A 153 -6.12 4.94 0.22
N TYR A 154 -7.37 5.37 -0.01
CA TYR A 154 -8.04 5.14 -1.27
C TYR A 154 -7.42 5.98 -2.38
N ILE A 155 -7.60 5.55 -3.62
CA ILE A 155 -7.21 6.27 -4.83
C ILE A 155 -8.47 6.50 -5.66
N GLY A 156 -8.77 7.76 -5.94
CA GLY A 156 -9.90 8.16 -6.77
C GLY A 156 -9.74 7.63 -8.19
N LEU A 157 -10.86 7.30 -8.83
CA LEU A 157 -10.85 6.90 -10.23
C LEU A 157 -10.37 8.08 -11.11
N PRO A 158 -9.58 7.79 -12.17
CA PRO A 158 -9.22 8.78 -13.17
C PRO A 158 -10.45 9.56 -13.66
N PRO A 159 -10.36 10.89 -13.86
CA PRO A 159 -11.51 11.72 -14.21
C PRO A 159 -12.13 11.36 -15.58
N ASP A 160 -11.36 10.71 -16.45
CA ASP A 160 -11.79 10.15 -17.73
C ASP A 160 -12.60 8.85 -17.60
N LEU A 161 -12.52 8.17 -16.45
CA LEU A 161 -13.28 6.96 -16.15
C LEU A 161 -14.55 7.31 -15.36
N ARG A 162 -15.61 7.73 -16.07
CA ARG A 162 -16.92 7.92 -15.45
C ARG A 162 -17.58 6.58 -15.14
N THR A 163 -18.02 6.42 -13.91
CA THR A 163 -18.82 5.27 -13.46
C THR A 163 -20.31 5.58 -13.50
N GLU A 164 -21.11 4.59 -13.91
CA GLU A 164 -22.56 4.65 -13.70
C GLU A 164 -22.86 4.31 -12.24
N PRO A 165 -23.60 5.15 -11.51
CA PRO A 165 -24.07 4.80 -10.18
C PRO A 165 -24.81 3.47 -10.24
N CYS A 166 -24.42 2.51 -9.41
CA CYS A 166 -25.06 1.20 -9.32
C CYS A 166 -26.51 1.25 -8.78
N ASP A 167 -27.00 2.43 -8.38
CA ASP A 167 -28.29 2.63 -7.71
C ASP A 167 -29.46 2.99 -8.66
N ASN A 168 -29.24 3.01 -9.98
CA ASN A 168 -30.29 3.38 -10.93
C ASN A 168 -31.18 2.20 -11.30
N ALA A 169 -32.07 1.81 -10.39
CA ALA A 169 -33.25 1.02 -10.71
C ALA A 169 -34.41 1.87 -11.26
N ASP A 170 -34.50 3.17 -10.96
CA ASP A 170 -35.77 3.90 -11.16
C ASP A 170 -35.64 5.37 -11.61
N LYS A 171 -35.00 5.70 -12.75
CA LYS A 171 -35.22 7.02 -13.42
C LYS A 171 -35.06 6.96 -14.94
N GLU A 172 -36.15 6.65 -15.63
CA GLU A 172 -36.32 7.02 -17.04
C GLU A 172 -36.86 8.46 -17.14
N ASN A 173 -36.46 9.15 -18.21
CA ASN A 173 -36.93 10.44 -18.72
C ASN A 173 -36.21 11.73 -18.27
N GLY A 174 -35.45 12.30 -19.21
CA GLY A 174 -35.20 13.75 -19.24
C GLY A 174 -33.96 14.19 -20.02
N GLY A 175 -34.13 14.50 -21.31
CA GLY A 175 -33.40 15.62 -21.93
C GLY A 175 -32.09 15.32 -22.66
N SER A 176 -32.19 15.35 -23.99
CA SER A 176 -31.14 15.25 -25.00
C SER A 176 -30.22 16.47 -25.06
N GLY A 177 -28.92 16.25 -24.85
CA GLY A 177 -27.83 17.15 -25.25
C GLY A 177 -26.62 16.30 -25.63
N GLY A 178 -26.38 16.12 -26.93
CA GLY A 178 -25.39 15.20 -27.48
C GLY A 178 -23.96 15.62 -27.16
N VAL A 179 -23.37 14.99 -26.14
CA VAL A 179 -21.92 14.87 -26.00
C VAL A 179 -21.54 13.50 -26.57
N VAL A 180 -20.64 13.49 -27.56
CA VAL A 180 -20.09 12.29 -28.19
C VAL A 180 -19.61 11.31 -27.10
N GLY A 181 -20.07 10.06 -27.22
CA GLY A 181 -20.16 9.09 -26.12
C GLY A 181 -18.88 8.88 -25.32
N GLU A 182 -18.83 9.45 -24.13
CA GLU A 182 -17.87 9.05 -23.10
C GLU A 182 -18.11 7.58 -22.73
N ALA A 183 -17.04 6.79 -22.74
CA ALA A 183 -17.06 5.41 -22.30
C ALA A 183 -17.45 5.36 -20.82
N ARG A 184 -18.60 4.74 -20.53
CA ARG A 184 -19.08 4.54 -19.16
C ARG A 184 -18.60 3.20 -18.65
N TYR A 185 -18.13 3.16 -17.40
CA TYR A 185 -17.66 1.94 -16.77
C TYR A 185 -18.56 1.53 -15.60
N ARG A 186 -18.62 0.22 -15.34
CA ARG A 186 -19.26 -0.35 -14.16
C ARG A 186 -18.21 -1.07 -13.33
N VAL A 187 -18.24 -0.85 -12.01
CA VAL A 187 -17.44 -1.64 -11.05
C VAL A 187 -17.99 -3.06 -10.97
N VAL A 188 -17.14 -4.05 -11.25
CA VAL A 188 -17.49 -5.49 -11.20
C VAL A 188 -16.74 -6.27 -10.13
N GLY A 189 -15.78 -5.64 -9.45
CA GLY A 189 -15.04 -6.24 -8.34
C GLY A 189 -14.05 -5.26 -7.71
N GLY A 190 -13.51 -5.61 -6.55
CA GLY A 190 -12.61 -4.75 -5.77
C GLY A 190 -13.36 -3.74 -4.90
N VAL A 191 -12.81 -2.54 -4.77
CA VAL A 191 -13.29 -1.50 -3.86
C VAL A 191 -14.62 -0.93 -4.35
N LYS A 192 -15.55 -0.70 -3.41
CA LYS A 192 -16.88 -0.13 -3.72
C LYS A 192 -16.74 1.32 -4.17
N GLU A 193 -17.51 1.71 -5.19
CA GLU A 193 -17.50 3.07 -5.75
C GLU A 193 -17.69 4.17 -4.70
N GLY A 194 -18.57 3.94 -3.71
CA GLY A 194 -18.80 4.89 -2.62
C GLY A 194 -17.55 5.22 -1.79
N ALA A 195 -16.61 4.28 -1.65
CA ALA A 195 -15.34 4.50 -0.94
C ALA A 195 -14.31 5.27 -1.79
N LEU A 196 -14.47 5.29 -3.11
CA LEU A 196 -13.59 6.01 -4.04
C LEU A 196 -14.02 7.48 -4.22
N ARG A 197 -15.25 7.82 -3.81
CA ARG A 197 -15.78 9.17 -3.94
C ARG A 197 -15.02 10.15 -3.04
N GLY A 198 -14.40 11.15 -3.65
CA GLY A 198 -13.60 12.15 -2.93
C GLY A 198 -12.24 11.63 -2.44
N ALA A 199 -11.84 10.41 -2.85
CA ALA A 199 -10.50 9.92 -2.60
C ALA A 199 -9.47 10.74 -3.40
N PRO A 200 -8.23 10.90 -2.87
CA PRO A 200 -7.15 11.62 -3.57
C PRO A 200 -6.81 10.95 -4.91
N CYS A 201 -6.31 11.73 -5.85
CA CYS A 201 -5.93 11.20 -7.16
C CYS A 201 -4.64 10.35 -7.06
N LEU A 202 -4.40 9.53 -8.08
CA LEU A 202 -3.23 8.64 -8.14
C LEU A 202 -1.90 9.40 -7.95
N ALA A 203 -1.78 10.60 -8.51
CA ALA A 203 -0.56 11.39 -8.41
C ALA A 203 -0.26 11.82 -6.96
N GLU A 204 -1.29 12.22 -6.21
CA GLU A 204 -1.17 12.61 -4.79
C GLU A 204 -0.79 11.42 -3.93
N VAL A 205 -1.47 10.28 -4.11
CA VAL A 205 -1.19 9.06 -3.34
C VAL A 205 0.21 8.53 -3.67
N ARG A 206 0.61 8.55 -4.95
CA ARG A 206 1.97 8.20 -5.35
C ARG A 206 3.00 9.06 -4.64
N GLN A 207 2.77 10.38 -4.56
CA GLN A 207 3.68 11.28 -3.86
C GLN A 207 3.77 10.94 -2.36
N GLN A 208 2.65 10.63 -1.71
CA GLN A 208 2.64 10.18 -0.30
C GLN A 208 3.46 8.90 -0.11
N VAL A 209 3.31 7.91 -1.00
CA VAL A 209 4.11 6.67 -0.98
C VAL A 209 5.60 7.01 -1.14
N LEU A 210 5.97 7.82 -2.13
CA LEU A 210 7.37 8.17 -2.38
C LEU A 210 8.00 8.95 -1.22
N SER A 211 7.28 9.88 -0.60
CA SER A 211 7.77 10.60 0.59
C SER A 211 8.01 9.63 1.75
N LEU A 212 7.12 8.66 1.99
CA LEU A 212 7.37 7.65 3.02
C LEU A 212 8.60 6.79 2.72
N LEU A 213 8.79 6.38 1.47
CA LEU A 213 9.91 5.51 1.08
C LEU A 213 11.25 6.27 1.12
N ARG A 214 11.30 7.51 0.63
CA ARG A 214 12.54 8.29 0.50
C ARG A 214 12.89 9.06 1.76
N GLU A 215 11.92 9.78 2.30
CA GLU A 215 12.12 10.70 3.42
C GLU A 215 11.93 9.97 4.77
N GLY A 216 11.08 8.95 4.80
CA GLY A 216 10.87 8.09 5.98
C GLY A 216 12.04 7.15 6.31
N GLY A 217 13.10 7.14 5.49
CA GLY A 217 14.30 6.35 5.73
C GLY A 217 14.11 4.85 5.48
N CYS A 218 13.25 4.48 4.53
CA CYS A 218 13.08 3.10 4.11
C CYS A 218 14.36 2.57 3.47
N LYS A 219 14.81 1.39 3.90
CA LYS A 219 15.93 0.68 3.27
C LYS A 219 15.45 -0.52 2.46
N THR A 220 14.36 -1.14 2.89
CA THR A 220 13.78 -2.32 2.24
C THR A 220 12.27 -2.20 2.14
N LEU A 221 11.76 -2.31 0.92
CA LEU A 221 10.34 -2.35 0.61
C LEU A 221 9.94 -3.78 0.26
N VAL A 222 9.06 -4.37 1.07
CA VAL A 222 8.58 -5.75 0.92
C VAL A 222 7.20 -5.76 0.28
N GLY A 223 6.91 -6.77 -0.55
CA GLY A 223 5.56 -6.99 -1.10
C GLY A 223 5.37 -8.42 -1.59
N HIS A 224 4.21 -8.72 -2.18
CA HIS A 224 3.91 -10.00 -2.83
C HIS A 224 3.44 -9.76 -4.25
N GLY A 225 4.36 -9.80 -5.22
CA GLY A 225 4.11 -9.30 -6.57
C GLY A 225 4.34 -7.80 -6.70
N ILE A 226 5.28 -7.26 -5.91
CA ILE A 226 5.50 -5.82 -5.71
C ILE A 226 5.70 -5.03 -7.00
N SER A 227 6.28 -5.64 -8.05
CA SER A 227 6.46 -4.96 -9.34
C SER A 227 5.12 -4.54 -9.96
N LYS A 228 4.06 -5.33 -9.78
CA LYS A 228 2.71 -5.00 -10.25
C LYS A 228 2.16 -3.79 -9.49
N ASP A 229 2.37 -3.74 -8.19
CA ASP A 229 1.88 -2.67 -7.33
C ASP A 229 2.60 -1.35 -7.68
N LEU A 230 3.93 -1.37 -7.78
CA LEU A 230 4.74 -0.22 -8.18
C LEU A 230 4.35 0.29 -9.58
N GLN A 231 4.18 -0.62 -10.55
CA GLN A 231 3.73 -0.25 -11.89
C GLN A 231 2.35 0.42 -11.86
N SER A 232 1.42 -0.11 -11.07
CA SER A 232 0.06 0.45 -10.95
C SER A 232 0.04 1.83 -10.29
N LEU A 233 1.01 2.10 -9.43
CA LEU A 233 1.23 3.41 -8.82
C LEU A 233 2.04 4.35 -9.70
N GLY A 234 2.55 3.90 -10.85
CA GLY A 234 3.44 4.69 -11.71
C GLY A 234 4.76 5.06 -11.01
N ILE A 235 5.29 4.14 -10.20
CA ILE A 235 6.58 4.24 -9.52
C ILE A 235 7.58 3.39 -10.30
N ASN A 236 8.67 4.00 -10.75
CA ASN A 236 9.75 3.31 -11.42
C ASN A 236 10.77 2.80 -10.40
N GLU A 237 10.98 1.49 -10.33
CA GLU A 237 11.85 0.89 -9.32
C GLU A 237 13.29 1.44 -9.34
N GLU A 238 13.88 1.65 -10.51
CA GLU A 238 15.27 2.14 -10.62
C GLU A 238 15.36 3.63 -10.27
N ALA A 239 14.56 4.44 -10.93
CA ALA A 239 14.62 5.90 -10.81
C ALA A 239 14.05 6.40 -9.49
N ASP A 240 12.98 5.77 -9.00
CA ASP A 240 12.25 6.26 -7.85
C ASP A 240 12.64 5.62 -6.51
N LEU A 241 13.20 4.40 -6.52
CA LEU A 241 13.54 3.64 -5.32
C LEU A 241 15.05 3.39 -5.21
N TRP A 242 15.65 2.70 -6.19
CA TRP A 242 17.05 2.31 -6.11
C TRP A 242 18.01 3.50 -6.06
N ALA A 243 17.74 4.55 -6.85
CA ALA A 243 18.50 5.80 -6.80
C ALA A 243 18.48 6.47 -5.40
N HIS A 244 17.50 6.14 -4.56
CA HIS A 244 17.35 6.61 -3.18
C HIS A 244 17.78 5.58 -2.13
N GLY A 245 18.40 4.47 -2.53
CA GLY A 245 18.90 3.43 -1.63
C GLY A 245 17.81 2.51 -1.08
N VAL A 246 16.60 2.51 -1.65
CA VAL A 246 15.52 1.60 -1.27
C VAL A 246 15.62 0.32 -2.08
N ARG A 247 15.79 -0.81 -1.41
CA ARG A 247 15.78 -2.15 -2.03
C ARG A 247 14.38 -2.74 -2.03
N THR A 248 13.93 -3.31 -3.13
CA THR A 248 12.68 -4.08 -3.20
C THR A 248 12.90 -5.55 -2.81
N CYS A 249 11.91 -6.16 -2.18
CA CYS A 249 11.92 -7.56 -1.76
C CYS A 249 10.56 -8.19 -2.04
N ASP A 250 10.48 -8.93 -3.14
CA ASP A 250 9.26 -9.65 -3.50
C ASP A 250 9.22 -11.03 -2.84
N THR A 251 8.21 -11.26 -2.00
CA THR A 251 7.99 -12.57 -1.37
C THR A 251 7.77 -13.70 -2.38
N MET A 252 7.28 -13.41 -3.59
CA MET A 252 7.14 -14.42 -4.66
C MET A 252 8.48 -14.96 -5.17
N SER A 253 9.56 -14.19 -5.00
CA SER A 253 10.89 -14.52 -5.54
C SER A 253 11.69 -15.50 -4.67
N PHE A 254 11.31 -15.70 -3.41
CA PHE A 254 12.10 -16.55 -2.51
C PHE A 254 11.85 -18.05 -2.78
N PRO A 255 12.89 -18.86 -3.01
CA PRO A 255 12.74 -20.28 -3.36
C PRO A 255 11.89 -21.10 -2.36
N LYS A 256 12.01 -20.80 -1.06
CA LYS A 256 11.22 -21.43 0.02
C LYS A 256 9.70 -21.18 -0.08
N PHE A 257 9.28 -20.12 -0.77
CA PHE A 257 7.87 -19.74 -0.95
C PHE A 257 7.32 -20.18 -2.31
N GLN A 258 8.16 -20.78 -3.14
CA GLN A 258 7.75 -21.34 -4.41
C GLN A 258 7.21 -22.76 -4.22
N GLY A 259 6.20 -23.10 -5.01
CA GLY A 259 5.68 -24.45 -5.15
C GLY A 259 6.58 -25.32 -6.02
N ARG A 260 6.10 -26.53 -6.32
CA ARG A 260 6.79 -27.47 -7.20
C ARG A 260 7.01 -26.83 -8.58
N GLY A 261 8.24 -26.87 -9.08
CA GLY A 261 8.60 -26.32 -10.38
C GLY A 261 8.82 -24.80 -10.39
N GLY A 262 9.02 -24.16 -9.24
CA GLY A 262 9.33 -22.73 -9.15
C GLY A 262 8.12 -21.81 -9.30
N LEU A 263 6.90 -22.37 -9.36
CA LEU A 263 5.67 -21.57 -9.45
C LEU A 263 5.43 -20.83 -8.13
N SER A 264 5.17 -19.53 -8.20
CA SER A 264 4.81 -18.74 -7.03
C SER A 264 3.50 -19.23 -6.41
N LYS A 265 3.50 -19.42 -5.08
CA LYS A 265 2.27 -19.63 -4.31
C LYS A 265 1.60 -18.28 -4.07
N THR A 266 0.28 -18.28 -3.93
CA THR A 266 -0.45 -17.06 -3.55
C THR A 266 -0.16 -16.67 -2.11
N LEU A 267 -0.26 -15.39 -1.78
CA LEU A 267 -0.06 -14.88 -0.43
C LEU A 267 -0.96 -15.60 0.60
N ALA A 268 -2.24 -15.85 0.29
CA ALA A 268 -3.13 -16.58 1.17
C ALA A 268 -2.66 -18.02 1.48
N VAL A 269 -2.04 -18.71 0.53
CA VAL A 269 -1.47 -20.05 0.75
C VAL A 269 -0.24 -19.94 1.66
N LEU A 270 0.64 -18.97 1.39
CA LEU A 270 1.85 -18.75 2.19
C LEU A 270 1.52 -18.33 3.62
N ALA A 271 0.57 -17.43 3.81
CA ALA A 271 0.11 -16.99 5.13
C ALA A 271 -0.45 -18.17 5.93
N LYS A 272 -1.21 -19.07 5.29
CA LYS A 272 -1.72 -20.27 5.94
C LYS A 272 -0.60 -21.25 6.32
N GLU A 273 0.31 -21.54 5.40
CA GLU A 273 1.37 -22.53 5.59
C GLU A 273 2.44 -22.08 6.59
N PHE A 274 2.91 -20.83 6.47
CA PHE A 274 4.07 -20.33 7.24
C PHE A 274 3.67 -19.53 8.48
N LEU A 275 2.53 -18.85 8.42
CA LEU A 275 2.09 -17.95 9.51
C LEU A 275 0.90 -18.51 10.30
N GLY A 276 0.29 -19.63 9.87
CA GLY A 276 -0.92 -20.18 10.47
C GLY A 276 -2.13 -19.24 10.39
N ARG A 277 -2.12 -18.27 9.45
CA ARG A 277 -3.15 -17.23 9.32
C ARG A 277 -3.99 -17.45 8.08
N GLN A 278 -5.29 -17.25 8.21
CA GLN A 278 -6.21 -17.25 7.08
C GLN A 278 -6.54 -15.81 6.72
N ILE A 279 -5.95 -15.34 5.61
CA ILE A 279 -6.20 -14.01 5.03
C ILE A 279 -7.04 -14.15 3.76
N GLN A 280 -7.61 -13.05 3.26
CA GLN A 280 -8.38 -13.05 1.99
C GLN A 280 -9.54 -14.07 2.00
N ALA A 281 -10.13 -14.34 3.16
CA ALA A 281 -11.16 -15.37 3.32
C ALA A 281 -12.51 -14.95 2.73
N CYS A 282 -12.77 -13.64 2.70
CA CYS A 282 -14.03 -13.07 2.23
C CYS A 282 -14.01 -12.88 0.71
N ARG A 283 -15.16 -13.05 0.06
CA ARG A 283 -15.33 -12.62 -1.33
C ARG A 283 -15.48 -11.10 -1.36
N GLY A 284 -14.70 -10.42 -2.20
CA GLY A 284 -14.77 -8.98 -2.37
C GLY A 284 -13.38 -8.36 -2.48
N ALA A 285 -13.29 -7.05 -2.20
CA ALA A 285 -12.01 -6.38 -2.05
C ALA A 285 -11.20 -7.02 -0.92
N HIS A 286 -9.92 -7.25 -1.16
CA HIS A 286 -9.01 -7.63 -0.08
C HIS A 286 -8.59 -6.38 0.70
N ASP A 287 -8.22 -6.55 1.97
CA ASP A 287 -7.65 -5.46 2.77
C ASP A 287 -6.14 -5.39 2.52
N PRO A 288 -5.63 -4.36 1.82
CA PRO A 288 -4.19 -4.26 1.54
C PRO A 288 -3.37 -4.12 2.83
N GLU A 289 -3.97 -3.71 3.96
CA GLU A 289 -3.27 -3.74 5.24
C GLU A 289 -3.02 -5.17 5.75
N GLU A 290 -4.00 -6.06 5.62
CA GLU A 290 -3.85 -7.48 6.00
C GLU A 290 -2.77 -8.14 5.13
N ASP A 291 -2.79 -7.87 3.83
CA ASP A 291 -1.88 -8.44 2.86
C ASP A 291 -0.45 -7.89 3.03
N ALA A 292 -0.26 -6.58 3.18
CA ALA A 292 1.04 -5.98 3.45
C ALA A 292 1.66 -6.51 4.76
N ARG A 293 0.86 -6.68 5.83
CA ARG A 293 1.31 -7.29 7.09
C ARG A 293 1.69 -8.76 6.91
N ALA A 294 0.93 -9.53 6.14
CA ALA A 294 1.28 -10.92 5.85
C ALA A 294 2.61 -11.03 5.07
N ALA A 295 2.82 -10.17 4.06
CA ALA A 295 4.06 -10.12 3.29
C ALA A 295 5.27 -9.72 4.17
N MET A 296 5.10 -8.70 5.02
CA MET A 296 6.10 -8.29 6.01
C MET A 296 6.49 -9.46 6.92
N ASP A 297 5.51 -10.13 7.50
CA ASP A 297 5.76 -11.21 8.46
C ASP A 297 6.42 -12.43 7.80
N LEU A 298 6.08 -12.73 6.55
CA LEU A 298 6.78 -13.75 5.75
C LEU A 298 8.25 -13.38 5.53
N TYR A 299 8.52 -12.12 5.20
CA TYR A 299 9.88 -11.63 4.99
C TYR A 299 10.70 -11.70 6.27
N VAL A 300 10.21 -11.07 7.34
CA VAL A 300 10.94 -10.98 8.61
C VAL A 300 11.15 -12.34 9.25
N ARG A 301 10.15 -13.23 9.27
CA ARG A 301 10.29 -14.51 9.99
C ARG A 301 11.16 -15.54 9.30
N HIS A 302 11.29 -15.43 7.98
CA HIS A 302 11.85 -16.53 7.21
C HIS A 302 12.95 -16.10 6.24
N VAL A 303 13.09 -14.80 5.93
CA VAL A 303 14.15 -14.28 5.03
C VAL A 303 15.23 -13.60 5.85
N ASP A 304 14.85 -12.64 6.68
CA ASP A 304 15.77 -11.78 7.41
C ASP A 304 15.89 -12.24 8.87
N TYR A 305 16.84 -13.14 9.13
CA TYR A 305 17.06 -13.72 10.46
C TYR A 305 17.47 -12.69 11.51
N GLU A 306 18.23 -11.66 11.13
CA GLU A 306 18.64 -10.60 12.06
C GLU A 306 17.41 -9.78 12.46
N CYS A 307 16.58 -9.41 11.49
CA CYS A 307 15.33 -8.71 11.78
C CYS A 307 14.33 -9.59 12.54
N MET A 308 14.32 -10.91 12.34
CA MET A 308 13.43 -11.84 13.02
C MET A 308 13.53 -11.72 14.54
N VAL A 309 14.75 -11.71 15.09
CA VAL A 309 14.97 -11.72 16.54
C VAL A 309 14.42 -10.45 17.18
N GLU A 310 14.75 -9.29 16.61
CA GLU A 310 14.21 -8.00 17.07
C GLU A 310 12.68 -7.96 16.97
N TYR A 311 12.15 -8.43 15.84
CA TYR A 311 10.71 -8.42 15.55
C TYR A 311 9.93 -9.30 16.52
N GLU A 312 10.32 -10.56 16.71
CA GLU A 312 9.60 -11.46 17.63
C GLU A 312 9.70 -10.99 19.07
N THR A 313 10.86 -10.47 19.48
CA THR A 313 11.02 -9.87 20.81
C THR A 313 10.02 -8.73 21.02
N ARG A 314 9.96 -7.76 20.09
CA ARG A 314 9.06 -6.61 20.22
C ARG A 314 7.59 -7.01 20.11
N ARG A 315 7.24 -7.96 19.23
CA ARG A 315 5.88 -8.47 19.09
C ARG A 315 5.38 -9.17 20.36
N LEU A 316 6.23 -9.99 21.00
CA LEU A 316 5.92 -10.63 22.27
C LEU A 316 5.73 -9.59 23.38
N LEU A 317 6.58 -8.57 23.45
CA LEU A 317 6.44 -7.46 24.39
C LEU A 317 5.14 -6.67 24.17
N SER A 318 4.80 -6.33 22.93
CA SER A 318 3.56 -5.62 22.61
C SER A 318 2.32 -6.44 22.98
N ARG A 319 2.33 -7.75 22.72
CA ARG A 319 1.24 -8.64 23.12
C ARG A 319 1.11 -8.75 24.64
N ALA A 320 2.24 -8.86 25.36
CA ALA A 320 2.24 -8.87 26.81
C ALA A 320 1.67 -7.56 27.38
N ALA A 321 2.06 -6.41 26.82
CA ALA A 321 1.54 -5.11 27.19
C ALA A 321 0.02 -4.98 26.92
N ALA A 322 -0.46 -5.44 25.77
CA ALA A 322 -1.89 -5.42 25.46
C ALA A 322 -2.72 -6.31 26.41
N VAL A 323 -2.19 -7.48 26.79
CA VAL A 323 -2.84 -8.36 27.78
C VAL A 323 -2.85 -7.70 29.16
N ALA A 324 -1.77 -7.04 29.57
CA ALA A 324 -1.71 -6.30 30.83
C ALA A 324 -2.73 -5.14 30.85
N ALA A 325 -2.78 -4.33 29.79
CA ALA A 325 -3.74 -3.23 29.67
C ALA A 325 -5.20 -3.72 29.69
N ALA A 326 -5.49 -4.85 29.02
CA ALA A 326 -6.82 -5.46 29.05
C ALA A 326 -7.21 -5.97 30.45
N ALA A 327 -6.24 -6.50 31.21
CA ALA A 327 -6.47 -6.94 32.58
C ALA A 327 -6.76 -5.76 33.52
N GLU A 328 -6.02 -4.64 33.40
CA GLU A 328 -6.26 -3.42 34.17
C GLU A 328 -7.64 -2.81 33.87
N ALA A 329 -8.02 -2.74 32.59
CA ALA A 329 -9.34 -2.24 32.18
C ALA A 329 -10.49 -3.07 32.78
N ALA A 330 -10.33 -4.40 32.86
CA ALA A 330 -11.31 -5.29 33.47
C ALA A 330 -11.45 -5.08 34.99
N GLN A 331 -10.37 -4.75 35.70
CA GLN A 331 -10.40 -4.46 37.14
C GLN A 331 -11.14 -3.15 37.43
N HIS A 332 -10.94 -2.12 36.60
CA HIS A 332 -11.65 -0.84 36.75
C HIS A 332 -13.15 -0.95 36.43
N ALA A 333 -13.53 -1.75 35.43
CA ALA A 333 -14.94 -1.96 35.08
C ALA A 333 -15.74 -2.70 36.18
N GLY A 334 -15.07 -3.46 37.05
CA GLY A 334 -15.72 -4.20 38.15
C GLY A 334 -16.00 -3.37 39.41
N ALA A 335 -15.41 -2.18 39.56
CA ALA A 335 -15.49 -1.40 40.79
C ALA A 335 -16.70 -0.45 40.88
N ASP A 336 -17.39 -0.17 39.76
CA ASP A 336 -18.46 0.84 39.69
C ASP A 336 -19.89 0.26 39.86
N GLY A 337 -20.01 -1.04 40.12
CA GLY A 337 -21.31 -1.73 40.25
C GLY A 337 -21.89 -1.82 41.67
N GLY A 338 -21.25 -1.21 42.68
CA GLY A 338 -21.55 -1.46 44.10
C GLY A 338 -22.42 -0.43 44.84
N GLY A 339 -22.93 0.61 44.17
CA GLY A 339 -23.44 1.82 44.83
C GLY A 339 -24.89 2.20 44.55
N ALA A 340 -25.84 1.25 44.55
CA ALA A 340 -27.26 1.60 44.55
C ALA A 340 -28.08 0.58 45.36
N ARG A 341 -27.76 0.46 46.66
CA ARG A 341 -28.77 0.00 47.63
C ARG A 341 -29.69 1.18 47.86
N GLY A 342 -30.80 1.19 47.12
CA GLY A 342 -31.92 2.09 47.34
C GLY A 342 -32.42 1.92 48.77
N ASP A 343 -32.24 2.97 49.54
CA ASP A 343 -32.77 3.15 50.88
C ASP A 343 -34.00 4.07 50.75
N GLY A 344 -35.13 3.64 51.31
CA GLY A 344 -36.38 4.41 51.40
C GLY A 344 -37.30 4.25 50.18
N HIS A 345 -38.62 4.07 50.33
CA HIS A 345 -39.46 4.49 51.44
C HIS A 345 -40.79 3.73 51.32
N ASP A 346 -41.15 2.99 52.37
CA ASP A 346 -42.49 2.43 52.56
C ASP A 346 -43.46 3.60 52.77
N GLY A 347 -44.29 3.85 51.76
CA GLY A 347 -45.41 4.79 51.84
C GLY A 347 -46.71 4.01 52.02
N ASP A 348 -47.04 3.72 53.27
CA ASP A 348 -48.40 3.37 53.69
C ASP A 348 -49.34 4.53 53.32
N GLY A 349 -50.41 4.21 52.60
CA GLY A 349 -51.41 5.16 52.13
C GLY A 349 -52.76 4.48 51.97
N ASP A 350 -53.35 4.09 53.10
CA ASP A 350 -54.79 3.86 53.23
C ASP A 350 -55.56 5.15 52.89
N ALA A 351 -56.50 5.09 51.96
CA ALA A 351 -57.63 6.01 51.93
C ALA A 351 -58.80 5.44 51.11
N GLU A 352 -59.90 5.25 51.83
CA GLU A 352 -61.24 4.92 51.38
C GLU A 352 -61.83 5.89 50.34
N ALA A 353 -62.80 5.42 49.55
CA ALA A 353 -64.09 6.04 49.19
C ALA A 353 -64.55 5.48 47.82
N GLU A 354 -65.65 4.73 47.70
CA GLU A 354 -67.09 5.06 47.82
C GLU A 354 -67.72 5.27 46.42
N GLU A 355 -68.86 4.60 46.17
CA GLU A 355 -69.90 4.79 45.12
C GLU A 355 -69.46 4.83 43.63
N LYS A 356 -70.10 4.14 42.66
CA LYS A 356 -71.51 3.76 42.48
C LYS A 356 -71.67 2.63 41.46
#